data_AF-A0A829GNC6-F1
#
_entry.id   AF-A0A829GNC6-F1
#
_cell.length_a   1.000
_cell.length_b   1.000
_cell.length_c   1.000
_cell.angle_alpha   90.00
_cell.angle_beta   90.00
_cell.angle_gamma   90.00
#
_symmetry.space_group_name_H-M   'P 1'
#
loop_
_entity.id
_entity.type
_entity.pdbx_description
1 polymer ?
#
loop_
_entity_poly.entity_id
_entity_poly.type
_entity_poly.pdbx_seq_one_letter_code
_entity_poly.pdbx_strand_id
1 'polypeptide(L)'
;MKKFMKWLGLAVAGLALLTAAPHVVRADTWSQPVATIGSSLTADQKSGTLSTLQNAAGVNNASQLTVNGATLVKYLNPSGSTFTESSGVWSSALVQKTDNGGINVKIVPYNGTNNITTITADQYRNAALTAGVSNA
;
A
#
# COMPACT_ATOMS: atom_id res chain seq x y z
N MET A 1 -23.54 71.56 25.42
CA MET A 1 -24.02 70.58 26.41
C MET A 1 -24.81 69.50 25.67
N LYS A 2 -24.66 68.22 26.09
CA LYS A 2 -25.40 67.01 25.66
C LYS A 2 -24.81 66.34 24.39
N LYS A 3 -23.88 65.37 24.56
CA LYS A 3 -24.08 63.90 24.59
C LYS A 3 -24.54 63.39 23.19
N PHE A 4 -23.86 62.48 22.48
CA PHE A 4 -23.55 61.10 22.87
C PHE A 4 -22.42 60.53 21.99
N MET A 5 -21.39 60.03 22.67
CA MET A 5 -20.40 59.10 22.15
C MET A 5 -20.99 57.68 22.27
N LYS A 6 -20.64 56.81 21.30
CA LYS A 6 -20.50 55.34 21.36
C LYS A 6 -21.51 54.46 20.58
N TRP A 7 -20.93 53.80 19.57
CA TRP A 7 -21.13 52.42 19.08
C TRP A 7 -22.10 52.21 17.90
N LEU A 8 -21.59 51.64 16.80
CA LEU A 8 -21.66 50.19 16.56
C LEU A 8 -20.73 49.80 15.40
N GLY A 9 -19.91 48.77 15.62
CA GLY A 9 -18.87 48.31 14.71
C GLY A 9 -19.42 47.65 13.44
N LEU A 10 -18.76 47.93 12.33
CA LEU A 10 -18.93 47.18 11.09
C LEU A 10 -17.63 46.39 10.83
N ALA A 11 -17.45 45.30 11.58
CA ALA A 11 -16.42 44.31 11.25
C ALA A 11 -17.05 43.35 10.23
N VAL A 12 -16.75 43.57 8.96
CA VAL A 12 -17.13 42.68 7.86
C VAL A 12 -16.45 41.33 8.08
N ALA A 13 -17.23 40.33 8.49
CA ALA A 13 -16.81 38.95 8.53
C ALA A 13 -16.63 38.44 7.09
N GLY A 14 -15.39 38.48 6.59
CA GLY A 14 -15.02 37.85 5.33
C GLY A 14 -15.08 36.34 5.48
N LEU A 15 -16.15 35.73 4.97
CA LEU A 15 -16.29 34.28 4.87
C LEU A 15 -15.38 33.80 3.72
N ALA A 16 -14.15 33.42 4.03
CA ALA A 16 -13.25 32.77 3.09
C ALA A 16 -13.73 31.32 2.86
N LEU A 17 -14.49 31.10 1.79
CA LEU A 17 -14.79 29.77 1.26
C LEU A 17 -13.49 29.18 0.70
N LEU A 18 -12.83 28.31 1.48
CA LEU A 18 -11.77 27.44 0.98
C LEU A 18 -12.40 26.41 0.03
N THR A 19 -12.28 26.63 -1.27
CA THR A 19 -12.56 25.62 -2.28
C THR A 19 -11.46 24.56 -2.22
N ALA A 20 -11.75 23.41 -1.62
CA ALA A 20 -10.87 22.25 -1.70
C ALA A 20 -10.88 21.72 -3.14
N ALA A 21 -9.85 22.03 -3.92
CA ALA A 21 -9.64 21.42 -5.22
C ALA A 21 -9.50 19.89 -5.04
N PRO A 22 -10.17 19.07 -5.87
CA PRO A 22 -10.02 17.63 -5.78
C PRO A 22 -8.58 17.24 -6.12
N HIS A 23 -7.90 16.59 -5.17
CA HIS A 23 -6.60 15.98 -5.42
C HIS A 23 -6.78 14.81 -6.39
N VAL A 24 -6.44 14.99 -7.65
CA VAL A 24 -6.37 13.88 -8.61
C VAL A 24 -5.08 13.12 -8.30
N VAL A 25 -5.19 11.99 -7.58
CA VAL A 25 -4.07 11.06 -7.40
C VAL A 25 -3.91 10.28 -8.71
N ARG A 26 -2.87 10.61 -9.47
CA ARG A 26 -2.48 9.92 -10.69
C ARG A 26 -1.52 8.78 -10.35
N ALA A 27 -1.76 7.57 -10.88
CA ALA A 27 -0.85 6.42 -10.75
C ALA A 27 0.43 6.56 -11.60
N ASP A 28 0.50 7.63 -12.39
CA ASP A 28 1.54 8.02 -13.34
C ASP A 28 2.90 8.23 -12.65
N THR A 29 2.93 8.35 -11.31
CA THR A 29 4.13 8.59 -10.49
C THR A 29 4.81 7.32 -9.96
N TRP A 30 4.19 6.15 -10.11
CA TRP A 30 4.80 4.89 -9.67
C TRP A 30 5.85 4.42 -10.68
N SER A 31 7.12 4.75 -10.41
CA SER A 31 8.26 4.51 -11.31
C SER A 31 9.23 3.42 -10.82
N GLN A 32 9.16 3.02 -9.55
CA GLN A 32 10.04 2.02 -8.95
C GLN A 32 9.25 0.82 -8.44
N PRO A 33 9.74 -0.42 -8.62
CA PRO A 33 9.15 -1.60 -7.99
C PRO A 33 8.99 -1.40 -6.48
N VAL A 34 7.96 -2.01 -5.90
CA VAL A 34 7.72 -1.97 -4.45
C VAL A 34 7.73 -3.39 -3.91
N ALA A 35 8.61 -3.64 -2.94
CA ALA A 35 8.67 -4.86 -2.17
C ALA A 35 7.96 -4.66 -0.83
N THR A 36 6.96 -5.48 -0.55
CA THR A 36 6.35 -5.61 0.78
C THR A 36 7.03 -6.74 1.53
N ILE A 37 7.51 -6.45 2.73
CA ILE A 37 8.27 -7.38 3.57
C ILE A 37 7.52 -7.62 4.88
N GLY A 38 7.27 -8.89 5.20
CA GLY A 38 6.61 -9.28 6.44
C GLY A 38 7.41 -8.90 7.69
N SER A 39 6.74 -8.32 8.70
CA SER A 39 7.39 -7.86 9.93
C SER A 39 7.98 -8.98 10.78
N SER A 40 7.43 -10.20 10.69
CA SER A 40 7.81 -11.36 11.51
C SER A 40 9.00 -12.15 10.97
N LEU A 41 9.55 -11.75 9.82
CA LEU A 41 10.82 -12.27 9.33
C LEU A 41 11.98 -11.74 10.19
N THR A 42 13.01 -12.55 10.40
CA THR A 42 14.28 -12.10 10.97
C THR A 42 14.99 -11.12 10.03
N ALA A 43 15.99 -10.38 10.51
CA ALA A 43 16.74 -9.44 9.67
C ALA A 43 17.36 -10.14 8.43
N ASP A 44 17.96 -11.31 8.61
CA ASP A 44 18.55 -12.09 7.52
C ASP A 44 17.49 -12.60 6.55
N GLN A 45 16.34 -13.04 7.07
CA GLN A 45 15.22 -13.46 6.22
C GLN A 45 14.64 -12.29 5.42
N LYS A 46 14.57 -11.08 5.99
CA LYS A 46 14.12 -9.87 5.26
C LYS A 46 15.07 -9.58 4.10
N SER A 47 16.37 -9.54 4.36
CA SER A 47 17.39 -9.29 3.34
C SER A 47 17.38 -10.36 2.25
N GLY A 48 17.37 -11.64 2.63
CA GLY A 48 17.34 -12.76 1.69
C GLY A 48 16.05 -12.81 0.86
N THR A 49 14.89 -12.54 1.48
CA THR A 49 13.60 -12.50 0.78
C THR A 49 13.58 -11.36 -0.23
N LEU A 50 14.03 -10.17 0.16
CA LEU A 50 14.14 -9.03 -0.74
C LEU A 50 15.03 -9.36 -1.94
N SER A 51 16.23 -9.90 -1.69
CA SER A 51 17.16 -10.29 -2.76
C SER A 51 16.54 -11.33 -3.70
N THR A 52 15.86 -12.34 -3.14
CA THR A 52 15.17 -13.38 -3.93
C THR A 52 14.09 -12.79 -4.85
N LEU A 53 13.27 -11.87 -4.31
CA LEU A 53 12.22 -11.21 -5.08
C LEU A 53 12.79 -10.29 -6.16
N GLN A 54 13.81 -9.49 -5.81
CA GLN A 54 14.50 -8.60 -6.73
C GLN A 54 15.16 -9.34 -7.89
N ASN A 55 15.88 -10.44 -7.60
CA ASN A 55 16.49 -11.30 -8.59
C ASN A 55 15.42 -11.93 -9.51
N ALA A 56 14.32 -12.41 -8.95
CA ALA A 56 13.24 -13.02 -9.74
C ALA A 56 12.52 -12.02 -10.65
N ALA A 57 12.48 -10.75 -10.27
CA ALA A 57 11.88 -9.66 -11.03
C ALA A 57 12.87 -8.91 -11.96
N GLY A 58 14.17 -9.19 -11.85
CA GLY A 58 15.21 -8.55 -12.65
C GLY A 58 15.47 -7.09 -12.27
N VAL A 59 15.27 -6.72 -11.00
CA VAL A 59 15.40 -5.34 -10.51
C VAL A 59 16.30 -5.30 -9.27
N ASN A 60 16.86 -4.13 -8.96
CA ASN A 60 17.73 -3.95 -7.78
C ASN A 60 17.40 -2.70 -6.95
N ASN A 61 16.36 -1.96 -7.32
CA ASN A 61 16.00 -0.65 -6.78
C ASN A 61 14.57 -0.62 -6.21
N ALA A 62 14.11 -1.75 -5.65
CA ALA A 62 12.76 -1.84 -5.12
C ALA A 62 12.63 -1.02 -3.82
N SER A 63 11.63 -0.15 -3.76
CA SER A 63 11.26 0.51 -2.50
C SER A 63 10.64 -0.51 -1.55
N GLN A 64 10.93 -0.39 -0.25
CA GLN A 64 10.50 -1.38 0.74
C GLN A 64 9.39 -0.83 1.63
N LEU A 65 8.34 -1.62 1.80
CA LEU A 65 7.27 -1.39 2.78
C LEU A 65 7.23 -2.57 3.74
N THR A 66 7.07 -2.29 5.04
CA THR A 66 6.86 -3.36 6.03
C THR A 66 5.37 -3.61 6.22
N VAL A 67 4.97 -4.88 6.18
CA VAL A 67 3.60 -5.32 6.48
C VAL A 67 3.59 -5.95 7.86
N ASN A 68 2.77 -5.42 8.77
CA ASN A 68 2.63 -5.91 10.14
C ASN A 68 1.16 -6.26 10.47
N GLY A 69 0.90 -6.73 11.69
CA GLY A 69 -0.45 -7.09 12.13
C GLY A 69 -1.46 -5.95 12.00
N ALA A 70 -1.06 -4.69 12.24
CA ALA A 70 -1.93 -3.54 12.03
C ALA A 70 -2.33 -3.35 10.56
N THR A 71 -1.41 -3.62 9.62
CA THR A 71 -1.73 -3.67 8.19
C THR A 71 -2.78 -4.74 7.90
N LEU A 72 -2.68 -5.93 8.49
CA LEU A 72 -3.69 -6.99 8.33
C LEU A 72 -5.05 -6.56 8.90
N VAL A 73 -5.07 -5.95 10.10
CA VAL A 73 -6.30 -5.44 10.72
C VAL A 73 -6.98 -4.42 9.81
N LYS A 74 -6.20 -3.50 9.23
CA LYS A 74 -6.72 -2.43 8.39
C LYS A 74 -7.31 -2.92 7.07
N TYR A 75 -6.62 -3.84 6.39
CA TYR A 75 -6.97 -4.21 5.01
C TYR A 75 -7.69 -5.54 4.85
N LEU A 76 -7.55 -6.47 5.81
CA LEU A 76 -8.12 -7.82 5.70
C LEU A 76 -9.26 -8.07 6.71
N ASN A 77 -9.20 -7.49 7.91
CA ASN A 77 -10.25 -7.64 8.93
C ASN A 77 -11.66 -7.14 8.55
N PRO A 78 -11.82 -6.09 7.73
CA PRO A 78 -13.14 -5.70 7.24
C PRO A 78 -13.86 -6.81 6.44
N SER A 79 -13.11 -7.82 5.97
CA SER A 79 -13.62 -8.95 5.18
C SER A 79 -14.04 -10.16 6.04
N GLY A 80 -14.10 -10.04 7.37
CA GLY A 80 -14.54 -11.11 8.28
C GLY A 80 -13.44 -12.05 8.77
N SER A 81 -12.16 -11.74 8.54
CA SER A 81 -11.04 -12.45 9.14
C SER A 81 -10.88 -12.13 10.63
N THR A 82 -10.06 -12.89 11.36
CA THR A 82 -9.76 -12.68 12.79
C THR A 82 -8.30 -12.25 12.99
N PHE A 83 -7.85 -11.21 12.27
CA PHE A 83 -6.51 -10.66 12.48
C PHE A 83 -6.49 -9.67 13.64
N THR A 84 -5.36 -9.63 14.33
CA THR A 84 -5.06 -8.70 15.42
C THR A 84 -3.75 -7.99 15.16
N GLU A 85 -3.48 -6.90 15.88
CA GLU A 85 -2.19 -6.19 15.75
C GLU A 85 -0.98 -7.07 16.12
N SER A 86 -1.18 -8.09 16.95
CA SER A 86 -0.16 -9.07 17.32
C SER A 86 -0.01 -10.22 16.30
N SER A 87 -0.79 -10.23 15.22
CA SER A 87 -0.70 -11.27 14.20
C SER A 87 0.65 -11.24 13.49
N GLY A 88 1.25 -12.42 13.33
CA GLY A 88 2.51 -12.58 12.62
C GLY A 88 2.35 -12.42 11.11
N VAL A 89 3.35 -11.80 10.47
CA VAL A 89 3.39 -11.58 9.02
C VAL A 89 4.74 -12.05 8.47
N TRP A 90 4.73 -13.20 7.80
CA TRP A 90 5.91 -13.76 7.11
C TRP A 90 5.86 -13.61 5.59
N SER A 91 4.67 -13.36 5.04
CA SER A 91 4.49 -13.20 3.60
C SER A 91 5.15 -11.91 3.10
N SER A 92 5.74 -11.99 1.91
CA SER A 92 6.36 -10.87 1.21
C SER A 92 6.03 -10.94 -0.27
N ALA A 93 5.98 -9.79 -0.95
CA ALA A 93 5.74 -9.72 -2.39
C ALA A 93 6.53 -8.56 -3.00
N LEU A 94 6.82 -8.64 -4.30
CA LEU A 94 7.35 -7.52 -5.08
C LEU A 94 6.39 -7.27 -6.23
N VAL A 95 5.97 -6.02 -6.36
CA VAL A 95 5.07 -5.56 -7.42
C VAL A 95 5.83 -4.56 -8.28
N GLN A 96 5.69 -4.68 -9.59
CA GLN A 96 6.21 -3.74 -10.57
C GLN A 96 5.22 -3.62 -11.72
N LYS A 97 5.25 -2.49 -12.43
CA LYS A 97 4.47 -2.30 -13.66
C LYS A 97 4.99 -3.21 -14.76
N THR A 98 4.10 -3.60 -15.67
CA THR A 98 4.48 -4.31 -16.90
C THR A 98 3.90 -3.58 -18.11
N ASP A 99 4.66 -3.55 -19.21
CA ASP A 99 4.22 -2.90 -20.43
C ASP A 99 3.16 -3.73 -21.19
N ASN A 100 3.06 -5.03 -20.86
CA ASN A 100 2.12 -5.96 -21.47
C ASN A 100 0.93 -6.18 -20.54
N GLY A 101 -0.19 -5.52 -20.88
CA GLY A 101 -1.35 -5.35 -20.00
C GLY A 101 -1.83 -6.63 -19.32
N GLY A 102 -1.88 -6.59 -17.98
CA GLY A 102 -2.46 -7.65 -17.18
C GLY A 102 -1.67 -7.93 -15.90
N ILE A 103 -2.29 -8.68 -14.99
CA ILE A 103 -1.64 -9.06 -13.73
C ILE A 103 -0.95 -10.41 -13.92
N ASN A 104 0.38 -10.38 -13.96
CA ASN A 104 1.22 -11.56 -13.98
C ASN A 104 1.69 -11.88 -12.56
N VAL A 105 1.44 -13.12 -12.12
CA VAL A 105 1.87 -13.57 -10.78
C VAL A 105 2.86 -14.72 -10.94
N LYS A 106 4.00 -14.59 -10.26
CA LYS A 106 5.01 -15.64 -10.14
C LYS A 106 5.21 -15.96 -8.67
N ILE A 107 4.97 -17.21 -8.28
CA ILE A 107 5.38 -17.72 -6.97
C ILE A 107 6.87 -18.02 -7.04
N VAL A 108 7.65 -17.37 -6.18
CA VAL A 108 9.12 -17.46 -6.18
C VAL A 108 9.56 -18.39 -5.05
N PRO A 109 10.28 -19.49 -5.34
CA PRO A 109 10.89 -20.31 -4.31
C PRO A 109 11.94 -19.53 -3.51
N TYR A 110 11.98 -19.74 -2.20
CA TYR A 110 13.01 -19.20 -1.32
C TYR A 110 13.96 -20.33 -0.93
N ASN A 111 15.27 -20.15 -1.15
CA ASN A 111 16.29 -21.19 -0.95
C ASN A 111 15.92 -22.53 -1.61
N GLY A 112 15.42 -22.47 -2.86
CA GLY A 112 15.02 -23.65 -3.62
C GLY A 112 13.71 -24.32 -3.18
N THR A 113 13.03 -23.79 -2.16
CA THR A 113 11.79 -24.35 -1.62
C THR A 113 10.59 -23.46 -1.94
N ASN A 114 9.52 -24.05 -2.47
CA ASN A 114 8.24 -23.35 -2.58
C ASN A 114 7.48 -23.42 -1.25
N ASN A 115 7.37 -22.29 -0.56
CA ASN A 115 6.67 -22.18 0.72
C ASN A 115 5.18 -21.84 0.58
N ILE A 116 4.71 -21.53 -0.64
CA ILE A 116 3.30 -21.22 -0.93
C ILE A 116 2.68 -22.42 -1.64
N THR A 117 1.99 -23.25 -0.86
CA THR A 117 1.46 -24.55 -1.32
C THR A 117 -0.06 -24.57 -1.50
N THR A 118 -0.79 -23.70 -0.81
CA THR A 118 -2.26 -23.67 -0.82
C THR A 118 -2.82 -22.65 -1.79
N ILE A 119 -2.11 -21.54 -1.99
CA ILE A 119 -2.58 -20.41 -2.80
C ILE A 119 -1.89 -20.42 -4.15
N THR A 120 -2.67 -20.45 -5.23
CA THR A 120 -2.15 -20.48 -6.60
C THR A 120 -1.87 -19.07 -7.13
N ALA A 121 -1.07 -18.97 -8.20
CA ALA A 121 -0.83 -17.72 -8.90
C ALA A 121 -2.12 -17.05 -9.37
N ASP A 122 -3.12 -17.83 -9.81
CA ASP A 122 -4.41 -17.32 -10.25
C ASP A 122 -5.27 -16.81 -9.09
N GLN A 123 -5.16 -17.40 -7.90
CA GLN A 123 -5.83 -16.87 -6.71
C GLN A 123 -5.26 -15.51 -6.30
N TYR A 124 -3.93 -15.34 -6.35
CA TYR A 124 -3.32 -14.02 -6.17
C TYR A 124 -3.75 -13.02 -7.24
N ARG A 125 -3.82 -13.46 -8.50
CA ARG A 125 -4.28 -12.63 -9.61
C ARG A 125 -5.71 -12.15 -9.39
N ASN A 126 -6.62 -13.05 -9.03
CA ASN A 126 -8.02 -12.74 -8.76
C ASN A 126 -8.19 -11.81 -7.55
N ALA A 127 -7.37 -11.97 -6.51
CA ALA A 127 -7.36 -11.05 -5.38
C ALA A 127 -6.95 -9.63 -5.80
N ALA A 128 -5.91 -9.50 -6.63
CA ALA A 128 -5.47 -8.20 -7.15
C ALA A 128 -6.52 -7.54 -8.07
N LEU A 129 -7.18 -8.33 -8.93
CA LEU A 129 -8.31 -7.85 -9.74
C LEU A 129 -9.46 -7.34 -8.85
N THR A 130 -9.84 -8.10 -7.82
CA THR A 130 -10.89 -7.72 -6.87
C THR A 130 -10.53 -6.47 -6.07
N ALA A 131 -9.24 -6.28 -5.78
CA ALA A 131 -8.71 -5.08 -5.15
C ALA A 131 -8.70 -3.84 -6.07
N GLY A 132 -9.15 -3.97 -7.33
CA GLY A 132 -9.29 -2.85 -8.27
C GLY A 132 -8.07 -2.60 -9.15
N VAL A 133 -7.11 -3.52 -9.19
CA VAL A 133 -5.99 -3.43 -10.16
C VAL A 133 -6.56 -3.73 -11.55
N SER A 134 -6.65 -2.72 -12.42
CA SER A 134 -7.06 -2.85 -13.83
C SER A 134 -5.96 -2.32 -14.73
N ASN A 135 -5.59 -3.06 -15.78
CA ASN A 135 -4.53 -2.70 -16.74
C ASN A 135 -3.22 -2.21 -16.10
N ALA A 136 -2.60 -3.06 -15.26
CA ALA A 136 -1.26 -2.84 -14.71
C ALA A 136 -0.15 -3.37 -15.63
#